data_AF-A0A2M8FPF2-F1
#
_entry.id   AF-A0A2M8FPF2-F1
#
_cell.length_a   1.000
_cell.length_b   1.000
_cell.length_c   1.000
_cell.angle_alpha   90.00
_cell.angle_beta   90.00
_cell.angle_gamma   90.00
#
_symmetry.space_group_name_H-M   'P 1'
#
loop_
_entity.id
_entity.type
_entity.pdbx_description
1 polymer ?
#
loop_
_entity_poly.entity_id
_entity_poly.type
_entity_poly.pdbx_seq_one_letter_code
_entity_poly.pdbx_strand_id
1 'polypeptide(L)'
;MEEGIVIKSTGNLYHVRLKNGEIITTRIKGSFRMMDIKTTNPVAVGDKVVVNDVETDPVISEIKPRTNYIIRKSVNLSKQAH
;
A
#
# COMPACT_ATOMS: atom_id res chain seq x y z
N MET A 1 4.46 0.14 16.49
CA MET A 1 4.04 -0.50 15.23
C MET A 1 2.58 -0.88 15.39
N GLU A 2 1.72 -0.44 14.50
CA GLU A 2 0.28 -0.71 14.57
C GLU A 2 -0.22 -1.42 13.32
N GLU A 3 -1.22 -2.28 13.49
CA GLU A 3 -1.82 -3.01 12.38
C GLU A 3 -3.12 -2.34 11.94
N GLY A 4 -3.31 -2.27 10.63
CA GLY A 4 -4.53 -1.75 10.05
C GLY A 4 -4.85 -2.31 8.68
N ILE A 5 -5.99 -1.88 8.15
CA ILE A 5 -6.48 -2.27 6.83
C ILE A 5 -6.50 -1.04 5.93
N VAL A 6 -5.92 -1.17 4.73
CA VAL A 6 -5.96 -0.12 3.72
C VAL A 6 -7.39 0.02 3.21
N ILE A 7 -8.00 1.18 3.42
CA ILE A 7 -9.36 1.47 2.97
C ILE A 7 -9.40 2.31 1.69
N LYS A 8 -8.32 3.05 1.40
CA LYS A 8 -8.22 3.89 0.21
C LYS A 8 -6.77 4.02 -0.24
N SER A 9 -6.52 3.86 -1.53
CA SER A 9 -5.22 4.10 -2.16
C SER A 9 -5.36 5.22 -3.19
N THR A 10 -4.69 6.36 -2.98
CA THR A 10 -4.70 7.51 -3.88
C THR A 10 -3.26 7.86 -4.24
N GLY A 11 -2.77 7.28 -5.34
CA GLY A 11 -1.40 7.50 -5.80
C GLY A 11 -0.37 7.03 -4.76
N ASN A 12 0.33 7.99 -4.14
CA ASN A 12 1.35 7.73 -3.12
C ASN A 12 0.82 7.81 -1.67
N LEU A 13 -0.47 8.12 -1.49
CA LEU A 13 -1.13 8.27 -0.20
C LEU A 13 -2.11 7.13 0.03
N TYR A 14 -2.09 6.58 1.24
CA TYR A 14 -2.90 5.44 1.64
C TYR A 14 -3.60 5.75 2.95
N HIS A 15 -4.91 5.53 2.99
CA HIS A 15 -5.66 5.62 4.24
C HIS A 15 -5.74 4.24 4.86
N VAL A 16 -5.29 4.13 6.10
CA VAL A 16 -5.28 2.90 6.87
C VAL A 16 -6.23 3.07 8.04
N ARG A 17 -7.16 2.14 8.18
CA ARG A 17 -8.02 2.03 9.35
C ARG A 17 -7.34 1.13 10.38
N LEU A 18 -6.98 1.71 11.51
CA LEU A 18 -6.38 1.03 12.65
C LEU A 18 -7.42 0.16 13.40
N LYS A 19 -6.94 -0.70 14.29
CA LYS A 19 -7.82 -1.56 15.12
C LYS A 19 -8.74 -0.78 16.05
N ASN A 20 -8.29 0.40 16.52
CA ASN A 20 -9.08 1.30 17.36
C ASN A 20 -10.22 2.02 16.59
N GLY A 21 -10.29 1.85 15.25
CA GLY A 21 -11.28 2.49 14.39
C GLY A 21 -10.82 3.82 13.79
N GLU A 22 -9.67 4.35 14.21
CA GLU A 22 -9.11 5.58 13.65
C GLU A 22 -8.61 5.37 12.23
N ILE A 23 -8.72 6.42 11.42
CA ILE A 23 -8.25 6.44 10.03
C ILE A 23 -7.07 7.38 9.96
N ILE A 24 -5.91 6.83 9.66
CA ILE A 24 -4.68 7.57 9.50
C ILE A 24 -4.29 7.63 8.03
N THR A 25 -3.65 8.74 7.65
CA THR A 25 -3.07 8.89 6.31
C THR A 25 -1.61 8.50 6.37
N THR A 26 -1.23 7.58 5.51
CA THR A 26 0.09 6.93 5.52
C THR A 26 0.70 6.96 4.12
N ARG A 27 2.02 6.81 4.08
CA ARG A 27 2.80 6.66 2.85
C ARG A 27 3.55 5.34 2.86
N ILE A 28 3.92 4.85 1.69
CA ILE A 28 4.80 3.68 1.59
C ILE A 28 6.24 4.11 1.82
N LYS A 29 6.99 3.31 2.60
CA LYS A 29 8.44 3.49 2.75
C LYS A 29 9.10 3.38 1.38
N GLY A 30 9.83 4.42 0.96
CA GLY A 30 10.48 4.47 -0.36
C GLY A 30 11.39 3.27 -0.68
N SER A 31 11.88 2.58 0.35
CA SER A 31 12.65 1.33 0.24
C SER A 31 11.89 0.19 -0.46
N PHE A 32 10.56 0.15 -0.44
CA PHE A 32 9.76 -0.87 -1.15
C PHE A 32 9.82 -0.72 -2.68
N ARG A 33 10.30 0.41 -3.22
CA ARG A 33 10.50 0.58 -4.67
C ARG A 33 11.75 -0.11 -5.20
N MET A 34 12.73 -0.43 -4.35
CA MET A 34 13.99 -1.06 -4.79
C MET A 34 13.91 -2.60 -4.88
N MET A 35 12.88 -3.23 -4.33
CA MET A 35 12.70 -4.69 -4.39
C MET A 35 11.79 -5.09 -5.55
N ASP A 36 12.24 -4.90 -6.79
CA ASP A 36 11.79 -5.64 -7.98
C ASP A 36 10.25 -5.74 -8.22
N ILE A 37 9.48 -4.79 -7.68
CA ILE A 37 8.01 -4.80 -7.80
C ILE A 37 7.66 -4.31 -9.20
N LYS A 38 7.40 -5.24 -10.12
CA LYS A 38 6.88 -5.02 -11.48
C LYS A 38 5.51 -4.33 -11.55
N THR A 39 5.01 -3.78 -10.45
CA THR A 39 3.66 -3.24 -10.32
C THR A 39 3.73 -1.80 -9.84
N THR A 40 3.05 -0.90 -10.56
CA THR A 40 3.00 0.54 -10.29
C THR A 40 2.37 0.90 -8.94
N ASN A 41 1.61 -0.02 -8.34
CA ASN A 41 1.03 0.15 -7.02
C ASN A 41 1.22 -1.14 -6.19
N PRO A 42 2.18 -1.16 -5.24
CA PRO A 42 2.45 -2.32 -4.40
C PRO A 42 1.39 -2.57 -3.32
N VAL A 43 0.54 -1.57 -3.01
CA VAL A 43 -0.50 -1.64 -1.96
C VAL A 43 -1.88 -1.40 -2.55
N ALA A 44 -2.80 -2.31 -2.26
CA ALA A 44 -4.18 -2.27 -2.70
C ALA A 44 -5.14 -2.08 -1.52
N VAL A 45 -6.37 -1.65 -1.83
CA VAL A 45 -7.45 -1.60 -0.85
C VAL A 45 -7.77 -3.03 -0.36
N GLY A 46 -7.94 -3.19 0.95
CA GLY A 46 -8.17 -4.47 1.60
C GLY A 46 -6.90 -5.12 2.17
N ASP A 47 -5.72 -4.59 1.85
CA ASP A 47 -4.46 -5.12 2.40
C ASP A 47 -4.36 -4.86 3.89
N LYS A 48 -3.87 -5.88 4.61
CA LYS A 48 -3.44 -5.74 6.01
C LYS A 48 -2.00 -5.23 6.01
N VAL A 49 -1.77 -4.11 6.66
CA VAL A 49 -0.47 -3.43 6.71
C VAL A 49 -0.04 -3.16 8.14
N VAL A 50 1.26 -3.10 8.35
CA VAL A 50 1.87 -2.62 9.59
C VAL A 50 2.36 -1.19 9.33
N VAL A 51 1.98 -0.28 10.22
CA VAL A 51 2.33 1.13 10.16
C VAL A 51 3.26 1.46 11.33
N ASN A 52 4.35 2.16 11.03
CA ASN A 52 5.25 2.73 12.03
C ASN A 52 5.05 4.23 12.11
N ASP A 53 5.47 4.82 13.24
CA ASP A 53 5.54 6.27 13.42
C ASP A 53 4.18 6.99 13.23
N VAL A 54 3.11 6.35 13.71
CA VAL A 54 1.70 6.78 13.54
C VAL A 54 1.44 8.20 14.05
N GLU A 55 2.20 8.67 15.04
CA GLU A 55 2.04 10.01 15.62
C GLU A 55 2.84 11.10 14.89
N THR A 56 3.84 10.76 14.08
CA THR A 56 4.78 11.73 13.49
C THR A 56 4.77 11.72 11.96
N ASP A 57 5.18 10.62 11.34
CA ASP A 57 5.13 10.41 9.88
C ASP A 57 4.71 8.97 9.61
N PRO A 58 3.41 8.68 9.49
CA PRO A 58 2.92 7.31 9.39
C PRO A 58 3.41 6.63 8.11
N VAL A 59 4.27 5.63 8.26
CA VAL A 59 4.84 4.89 7.12
C VAL A 59 4.46 3.42 7.19
N ILE A 60 3.96 2.89 6.07
CA ILE A 60 3.76 1.46 5.89
C ILE A 60 5.13 0.77 5.88
N SER A 61 5.40 -0.01 6.92
CA SER A 61 6.65 -0.73 7.14
C SER A 61 6.58 -2.16 6.59
N GLU A 62 5.40 -2.78 6.61
CA GLU A 62 5.18 -4.14 6.12
C GLU A 62 3.78 -4.31 5.53
N ILE A 63 3.67 -5.13 4.48
CA ILE A 63 2.40 -5.55 3.90
C ILE A 63 2.26 -7.04 4.17
N LYS A 64 1.23 -7.45 4.91
CA LYS A 64 0.99 -8.87 5.21
C LYS A 64 0.63 -9.64 3.93
N PRO A 65 0.93 -10.94 3.87
CA PRO A 65 0.61 -11.76 2.70
C PRO A 65 -0.88 -11.71 2.38
N ARG A 66 -1.19 -11.44 1.11
CA ARG A 66 -2.56 -11.47 0.59
C ARG A 66 -3.00 -12.92 0.42
N THR A 67 -4.18 -13.25 0.93
CA THR A 67 -4.80 -14.57 0.72
C THR A 67 -5.47 -14.68 -0.65
N ASN A 68 -5.85 -13.55 -1.23
CA ASN A 68 -6.53 -13.44 -2.51
C ASN A 68 -6.15 -12.12 -3.17
N TYR A 69 -5.99 -12.12 -4.48
CA TYR A 69 -5.67 -10.92 -5.26
C TYR A 69 -6.24 -11.04 -6.66
N ILE A 70 -6.79 -9.95 -7.18
CA ILE A 70 -7.30 -9.86 -8.55
C ILE A 70 -6.31 -9.04 -9.37
N ILE A 71 -5.50 -9.71 -10.17
CA ILE A 71 -4.65 -9.00 -11.14
C ILE A 71 -5.54 -8.53 -12.29
N ARG A 72 -5.74 -7.23 -12.41
CA ARG A 72 -6.28 -6.64 -13.64
C ARG A 72 -5.12 -6.21 -14.53
N LYS A 73 -5.02 -6.79 -15.73
CA LYS A 73 -4.17 -6.23 -16.78
C LYS A 73 -4.91 -5.02 -17.36
N SER A 74 -4.32 -3.83 -17.24
CA SER A 74 -4.86 -2.69 -18.00
C SER A 74 -4.69 -3.01 -19.50
N VAL A 75 -5.77 -2.98 -20.26
CA VAL A 75 -5.72 -3.14 -21.73
C VAL A 75 -5.01 -1.98 -22.42
N ASN A 76 -4.82 -0.85 -21.73
CA ASN A 76 -3.97 0.26 -22.19
C ASN A 76 -2.50 0.00 -21.82
N LEU A 77 -1.87 -0.88 -22.61
CA LEU A 77 -0.42 -1.06 -22.66
C LEU A 77 0.23 0.07 -23.47
N SER A 78 -0.11 1.34 -23.19
CA SER A 78 0.44 2.49 -23.90
C SER A 78 1.83 2.84 -23.34
N LYS A 79 2.80 1.97 -23.66
CA LYS A 79 4.25 2.19 -23.77
C LYS A 79 4.92 0.82 -23.71
N GLN A 80 4.81 0.10 -24.82
CA GLN A 80 5.90 -0.77 -25.25
C GLN A 80 7.13 0.15 -25.37
N ALA A 81 8.07 0.03 -24.43
CA ALA A 81 9.42 0.52 -24.66
C ALA A 81 10.03 -0.42 -25.71
N HIS A 82 10.43 0.15 -26.84
CA HIS A 82 11.25 -0.50 -27.86
C HIS A 82 12.72 -0.49 -27.41
#